data_AF-A0A4U5MTE7-F1
#
_entry.id   AF-A0A4U5MTE7-F1
#
_cell.length_a   1.000
_cell.length_b   1.000
_cell.length_c   1.000
_cell.angle_alpha   90.00
_cell.angle_beta   90.00
_cell.angle_gamma   90.00
#
_symmetry.space_group_name_H-M   'P 1'
#
loop_
_entity.id
_entity.type
_entity.pdbx_description
1 polymer ?
#
loop_
_entity_poly.entity_id
_entity_poly.type
_entity_poly.pdbx_seq_one_letter_code
_entity_poly.pdbx_strand_id
1 'polypeptide(L)'
;MISPNNKIQTSLNDIIKADKRQRASQGKKPCSEPHVKLQAAPKPLKAPEKPSKAAPVPKKVKNGCVTKKTFKPAIQKPQNIGKRGFQGGKPRFNSGKTKKKQWSGDEDEDEEADQKLAETSQTQTIIDHTEQHMVAFRRKVYLTMQSSLDFQEAAHKLLKNHCKAGLERELCYMVVDCCAQERTYNRFFGLLAERFCRLKKEFQESFESSFRETYEIIHRFDITKLRNVVRLYSHLLATDAISWTVLSGVMMSEDDMTSAGRVFVKMMFQELTTAWGVAKLFQRISDPTMQGAFEGLFPRDNPKNTRFAINFYTLIGLGGLTVDLREHLTKVKKREMKLNEQGWA
;
A
#
# COMPACT_ATOMS: atom_id res chain seq x y z
N MET A 1 -30.24 -41.29 11.36
CA MET A 1 -29.13 -40.34 11.57
C MET A 1 -28.78 -39.73 10.21
N ILE A 2 -28.72 -38.40 10.07
CA ILE A 2 -28.44 -37.73 8.78
C ILE A 2 -26.97 -37.30 8.75
N SER A 3 -26.24 -37.74 7.72
CA SER A 3 -24.79 -37.54 7.57
C SER A 3 -24.39 -36.05 7.58
N PRO A 4 -23.27 -35.66 8.24
CA PRO A 4 -22.89 -34.25 8.39
C PRO A 4 -22.72 -33.49 7.07
N ASN A 5 -22.32 -34.18 5.98
CA ASN A 5 -22.21 -33.59 4.64
C ASN A 5 -23.53 -32.99 4.13
N ASN A 6 -24.67 -33.61 4.43
CA ASN A 6 -25.98 -33.09 4.00
C ASN A 6 -26.36 -31.80 4.72
N LYS A 7 -25.94 -31.62 6.00
CA LYS A 7 -26.21 -30.38 6.75
C LYS A 7 -25.45 -29.20 6.15
N ILE A 8 -24.19 -29.41 5.77
CA ILE A 8 -23.34 -28.40 5.11
C ILE A 8 -23.91 -28.06 3.72
N GLN A 9 -24.42 -29.04 2.97
CA GLN A 9 -25.09 -28.76 1.69
C GLN A 9 -26.42 -27.99 1.86
N THR A 10 -27.23 -28.30 2.87
CA THR A 10 -28.45 -27.52 3.13
C THR A 10 -28.15 -26.07 3.51
N SER A 11 -27.16 -25.81 4.37
CA SER A 11 -26.78 -24.43 4.72
C SER A 11 -26.19 -23.68 3.53
N LEU A 12 -25.38 -24.34 2.67
CA LEU A 12 -24.91 -23.74 1.41
C LEU A 12 -26.08 -23.31 0.51
N ASN A 13 -27.08 -24.17 0.35
CA ASN A 13 -28.24 -23.90 -0.51
C ASN A 13 -29.10 -22.74 0.00
N ASP A 14 -29.21 -22.58 1.33
CA ASP A 14 -29.93 -21.46 1.92
C ASP A 14 -29.14 -20.14 1.85
N ILE A 15 -27.80 -20.19 1.93
CA ILE A 15 -26.91 -19.05 1.64
C ILE A 15 -27.06 -18.62 0.16
N ILE A 16 -27.10 -19.55 -0.79
CA ILE A 16 -27.29 -19.26 -2.22
C ILE A 16 -28.68 -18.64 -2.49
N LYS A 17 -29.73 -19.10 -1.79
CA LYS A 17 -31.07 -18.47 -1.86
C LYS A 17 -31.08 -17.05 -1.29
N ALA A 18 -30.31 -16.78 -0.24
CA ALA A 18 -30.19 -15.43 0.34
C ALA A 18 -29.50 -14.45 -0.62
N ASP A 19 -28.40 -14.83 -1.27
CA ASP A 19 -27.70 -13.99 -2.25
C ASP A 19 -28.59 -13.65 -3.47
N LYS A 20 -29.32 -14.64 -4.00
CA LYS A 20 -30.30 -14.41 -5.08
C LYS A 20 -31.39 -13.40 -4.70
N ARG A 21 -31.86 -13.41 -3.45
CA ARG A 21 -32.86 -12.43 -2.96
C ARG A 21 -32.27 -11.02 -2.85
N GLN A 22 -31.03 -10.88 -2.40
CA GLN A 22 -30.37 -9.57 -2.31
C GLN A 22 -30.12 -8.96 -3.69
N ARG A 23 -29.64 -9.74 -4.68
CA ARG A 23 -29.50 -9.27 -6.07
C ARG A 23 -30.82 -8.80 -6.68
N ALA A 24 -31.92 -9.52 -6.42
CA ALA A 24 -33.25 -9.13 -6.90
C ALA A 24 -33.73 -7.77 -6.34
N SER A 25 -33.39 -7.44 -5.09
CA SER A 25 -33.73 -6.13 -4.48
C SER A 25 -32.93 -4.95 -5.02
N GLN A 26 -31.72 -5.17 -5.57
CA GLN A 26 -30.87 -4.09 -6.09
C GLN A 26 -31.13 -3.76 -7.58
N GLY A 27 -31.83 -4.64 -8.31
CA GLY A 27 -32.05 -4.52 -9.75
C GLY A 27 -33.20 -3.60 -10.21
N LYS A 28 -33.80 -2.76 -9.35
CA LYS A 28 -34.93 -1.88 -9.72
C LYS A 28 -34.82 -0.46 -9.16
N LYS A 29 -34.02 0.38 -9.82
CA LYS A 29 -34.26 1.83 -9.94
C LYS A 29 -33.86 2.29 -11.35
N PRO A 30 -34.79 2.80 -12.18
CA PRO A 30 -34.42 3.45 -13.44
C PRO A 30 -33.82 4.83 -13.16
N CYS A 31 -32.71 5.17 -13.80
CA CYS A 31 -32.20 6.54 -13.83
C CYS A 31 -33.07 7.38 -14.78
N SER A 32 -33.72 8.42 -14.25
CA SER A 32 -34.35 9.48 -15.03
C SER A 32 -33.50 10.75 -14.94
N GLU A 33 -32.96 11.20 -16.07
CA GLU A 33 -32.23 12.48 -16.18
C GLU A 33 -33.20 13.67 -15.99
N PRO A 34 -32.79 14.76 -15.32
CA PRO A 34 -33.57 15.98 -15.27
C PRO A 34 -33.30 16.85 -16.51
N HIS A 35 -34.24 16.86 -17.46
CA HIS A 35 -34.26 17.84 -18.54
C HIS A 35 -34.37 19.27 -17.99
N VAL A 36 -33.44 20.13 -18.38
CA VAL A 36 -33.51 21.58 -18.12
C VAL A 36 -34.62 22.20 -18.98
N LYS A 37 -35.66 22.77 -18.33
CA LYS A 37 -36.64 23.65 -18.98
C LYS A 37 -36.31 25.11 -18.68
N LEU A 38 -36.08 25.91 -19.72
CA LEU A 38 -36.13 27.37 -19.61
C LEU A 38 -37.56 27.80 -19.28
N GLN A 39 -37.72 28.67 -18.27
CA GLN A 39 -38.90 29.54 -18.13
C GLN A 39 -38.47 30.95 -17.69
N ALA A 40 -39.31 31.93 -18.01
CA ALA A 40 -38.94 33.33 -18.17
C ALA A 40 -38.87 34.14 -16.86
N ALA A 41 -38.14 35.26 -16.91
CA ALA A 41 -37.97 36.19 -15.80
C ALA A 41 -39.17 37.16 -15.62
N PRO A 42 -39.56 37.49 -14.37
CA PRO A 42 -40.41 38.64 -14.08
C PRO A 42 -39.60 39.96 -13.92
N LYS A 43 -40.28 41.10 -14.15
CA LYS A 43 -39.72 42.45 -14.22
C LYS A 43 -39.50 43.11 -12.84
N PRO A 44 -38.66 44.18 -12.72
CA PRO A 44 -38.20 44.71 -11.43
C PRO A 44 -39.16 45.70 -10.76
N LEU A 45 -39.03 45.84 -9.43
CA LEU A 45 -39.72 46.84 -8.61
C LEU A 45 -38.74 47.88 -8.02
N LYS A 46 -39.23 49.12 -7.88
CA LYS A 46 -38.47 50.32 -7.49
C LYS A 46 -38.14 50.38 -5.99
N ALA A 47 -37.02 51.05 -5.66
CA ALA A 47 -36.79 51.67 -4.34
C ALA A 47 -37.44 53.07 -4.27
N PRO A 48 -37.73 53.59 -3.06
CA PRO A 48 -36.92 54.74 -2.61
C PRO A 48 -36.66 54.88 -1.08
N GLU A 49 -35.62 55.68 -0.78
CA GLU A 49 -35.45 56.61 0.37
C GLU A 49 -35.03 56.16 1.80
N LYS A 50 -34.37 57.13 2.47
CA LYS A 50 -33.68 57.18 3.79
C LYS A 50 -34.03 58.56 4.41
N PRO A 51 -34.03 58.81 5.75
CA PRO A 51 -32.79 59.22 6.44
C PRO A 51 -32.69 59.12 8.00
N SER A 52 -31.49 59.42 8.54
CA SER A 52 -31.21 59.99 9.90
C SER A 52 -31.38 59.05 11.13
N LYS A 53 -30.60 59.08 12.24
CA LYS A 53 -29.45 59.88 12.76
C LYS A 53 -28.72 59.01 13.82
N ALA A 54 -27.39 58.87 13.80
CA ALA A 54 -26.38 59.56 14.64
C ALA A 54 -25.77 58.68 15.78
N ALA A 55 -24.50 58.90 16.11
CA ALA A 55 -23.65 58.04 16.98
C ALA A 55 -23.41 58.65 18.39
N PRO A 56 -22.52 58.08 19.22
CA PRO A 56 -21.12 58.59 19.18
C PRO A 56 -19.99 57.56 19.36
N VAL A 57 -18.78 58.00 18.98
CA VAL A 57 -17.45 57.38 19.20
C VAL A 57 -16.65 58.28 20.16
N PRO A 58 -15.58 57.82 20.83
CA PRO A 58 -14.23 58.33 20.45
C PRO A 58 -13.05 57.35 20.74
N LYS A 59 -11.77 57.53 20.37
CA LYS A 59 -10.97 58.23 19.30
C LYS A 59 -9.52 57.70 19.45
N LYS A 60 -8.83 57.18 18.42
CA LYS A 60 -7.86 57.82 17.47
C LYS A 60 -6.59 58.49 18.03
N VAL A 61 -5.47 58.30 17.32
CA VAL A 61 -4.30 59.19 16.96
C VAL A 61 -3.07 58.30 16.62
N LYS A 62 -2.18 58.49 15.60
CA LYS A 62 -2.16 59.26 14.32
C LYS A 62 -1.17 58.60 13.30
N ASN A 63 -1.56 58.58 12.02
CA ASN A 63 -0.81 58.89 10.77
C ASN A 63 0.60 58.30 10.40
N GLY A 64 0.63 57.53 9.29
CA GLY A 64 1.57 57.64 8.13
C GLY A 64 3.03 57.14 8.27
N CYS A 65 3.75 56.67 7.24
CA CYS A 65 3.41 56.33 5.84
C CYS A 65 4.56 55.47 5.22
N VAL A 66 4.39 54.95 3.98
CA VAL A 66 5.42 54.47 3.02
C VAL A 66 5.89 52.98 3.05
N THR A 67 5.41 52.25 2.03
CA THR A 67 5.92 51.07 1.27
C THR A 67 6.40 49.75 1.90
N LYS A 68 5.67 48.69 1.50
CA LYS A 68 6.03 47.28 1.25
C LYS A 68 7.53 46.90 1.23
N LYS A 69 7.92 45.89 2.02
CA LYS A 69 8.80 44.78 1.61
C LYS A 69 8.35 43.46 2.26
N THR A 70 8.31 42.39 1.46
CA THR A 70 8.12 41.01 1.92
C THR A 70 9.44 40.42 2.43
N PHE A 71 9.40 39.67 3.53
CA PHE A 71 10.57 38.99 4.12
C PHE A 71 10.41 37.48 4.01
N LYS A 72 11.50 36.78 3.63
CA LYS A 72 11.69 35.33 3.83
C LYS A 72 12.70 35.11 4.97
N PRO A 73 12.62 33.98 5.71
CA PRO A 73 13.36 33.80 6.96
C PRO A 73 14.84 33.47 6.76
N ALA A 74 15.61 33.63 7.84
CA ALA A 74 17.06 33.53 7.89
C ALA A 74 17.56 32.12 8.27
N ILE A 75 18.81 31.82 7.88
CA ILE A 75 19.64 30.73 8.42
C ILE A 75 20.96 31.35 8.90
N GLN A 76 21.47 30.86 10.03
CA GLN A 76 22.61 31.44 10.74
C GLN A 76 23.98 31.06 10.14
N LYS A 77 25.00 31.86 10.45
CA LYS A 77 26.40 31.69 10.02
C LYS A 77 27.25 31.03 11.13
N PRO A 78 28.35 30.35 10.78
CA PRO A 78 29.55 30.27 11.61
C PRO A 78 30.61 31.32 11.18
N GLN A 79 31.74 31.34 11.89
CA GLN A 79 32.61 32.52 12.07
C GLN A 79 33.82 32.60 11.13
N ASN A 80 34.63 33.65 11.29
CA ASN A 80 35.59 34.20 10.33
C ASN A 80 37.04 34.02 10.81
N ILE A 81 37.95 33.51 9.96
CA ILE A 81 39.40 33.53 10.18
C ILE A 81 40.17 33.85 8.89
N GLY A 82 41.06 34.87 8.96
CA GLY A 82 42.33 34.89 8.23
C GLY A 82 42.32 35.20 6.72
N LYS A 83 42.41 36.49 6.36
CA LYS A 83 42.95 36.90 5.05
C LYS A 83 44.48 36.82 5.05
N ARG A 84 45.09 36.18 4.04
CA ARG A 84 46.38 36.60 3.45
C ARG A 84 46.30 36.36 1.94
N GLY A 85 46.81 37.30 1.15
CA GLY A 85 46.47 37.43 -0.28
C GLY A 85 47.40 36.67 -1.22
N PHE A 86 46.97 36.57 -2.48
CA PHE A 86 47.81 36.14 -3.60
C PHE A 86 47.51 37.04 -4.80
N GLN A 87 48.54 37.52 -5.49
CA GLN A 87 48.41 38.32 -6.72
C GLN A 87 48.76 37.48 -7.96
N GLY A 88 48.09 37.79 -9.07
CA GLY A 88 48.68 37.72 -10.41
C GLY A 88 48.68 36.37 -11.14
N GLY A 89 48.39 36.41 -12.45
CA GLY A 89 48.65 35.30 -13.37
C GLY A 89 47.47 34.83 -14.23
N LYS A 90 47.05 35.62 -15.22
CA LYS A 90 46.36 35.10 -16.43
C LYS A 90 47.42 34.68 -17.47
N PRO A 91 47.18 33.68 -18.32
CA PRO A 91 46.49 33.94 -19.60
C PRO A 91 45.44 32.88 -20.01
N ARG A 92 44.97 32.95 -21.26
CA ARG A 92 43.75 32.34 -21.82
C ARG A 92 44.03 31.84 -23.25
N PHE A 93 43.18 30.94 -23.78
CA PHE A 93 43.09 30.51 -25.20
C PHE A 93 44.20 29.54 -25.68
N ASN A 94 44.01 28.64 -26.66
CA ASN A 94 42.84 28.33 -27.51
C ASN A 94 42.83 26.84 -27.99
N SER A 95 41.76 26.42 -28.69
CA SER A 95 41.57 25.11 -29.35
C SER A 95 42.28 24.95 -30.71
N GLY A 96 42.51 23.70 -31.17
CA GLY A 96 43.03 23.41 -32.53
C GLY A 96 43.26 21.91 -32.87
N LYS A 97 42.78 21.46 -34.04
CA LYS A 97 42.65 20.07 -34.52
C LYS A 97 43.93 19.37 -35.10
N THR A 98 43.96 18.03 -34.99
CA THR A 98 44.44 16.99 -35.97
C THR A 98 45.88 16.95 -36.53
N LYS A 99 46.56 15.79 -36.42
CA LYS A 99 46.89 14.88 -37.56
C LYS A 99 47.52 13.52 -37.13
N LYS A 100 47.39 12.50 -38.01
CA LYS A 100 48.08 11.18 -37.96
C LYS A 100 49.58 11.30 -38.27
N LYS A 101 50.41 10.42 -37.69
CA LYS A 101 51.59 9.80 -38.35
C LYS A 101 51.92 8.43 -37.73
N GLN A 102 52.71 7.62 -38.44
CA GLN A 102 53.01 6.19 -38.21
C GLN A 102 54.50 5.91 -38.54
N TRP A 103 55.06 4.81 -38.01
CA TRP A 103 56.42 4.20 -38.15
C TRP A 103 57.28 4.30 -36.86
N SER A 104 58.30 3.44 -36.60
CA SER A 104 58.61 2.03 -36.97
C SER A 104 60.04 1.69 -36.46
N GLY A 105 60.26 0.53 -35.81
CA GLY A 105 61.59 -0.06 -35.46
C GLY A 105 62.42 0.70 -34.41
N ASP A 106 63.41 0.11 -33.73
CA ASP A 106 63.75 -1.32 -33.56
C ASP A 106 64.59 -1.52 -32.27
N GLU A 107 64.94 -2.78 -31.97
CA GLU A 107 65.71 -3.39 -30.86
C GLU A 107 66.81 -2.55 -30.15
N ASP A 108 66.91 -2.68 -28.81
CA ASP A 108 68.06 -3.32 -28.13
C ASP A 108 67.86 -3.44 -26.59
N GLU A 109 68.66 -4.32 -25.97
CA GLU A 109 68.53 -4.83 -24.59
C GLU A 109 69.11 -3.91 -23.49
N ASP A 110 68.55 -3.95 -22.27
CA ASP A 110 69.29 -3.70 -21.03
C ASP A 110 68.56 -4.36 -19.83
N GLU A 111 69.29 -5.10 -19.00
CA GLU A 111 68.77 -5.97 -17.94
C GLU A 111 68.56 -5.26 -16.57
N GLU A 112 67.60 -5.81 -15.80
CA GLU A 112 67.47 -5.76 -14.33
C GLU A 112 67.78 -4.47 -13.54
N ALA A 113 66.77 -3.60 -13.34
CA ALA A 113 66.70 -2.75 -12.13
C ALA A 113 65.30 -2.13 -11.81
N ASP A 114 64.18 -2.89 -11.80
CA ASP A 114 62.90 -2.31 -11.29
C ASP A 114 62.01 -3.25 -10.45
N GLN A 115 62.62 -4.19 -9.73
CA GLN A 115 61.94 -4.84 -8.59
C GLN A 115 62.05 -3.95 -7.34
N LYS A 116 61.11 -3.00 -7.16
CA LYS A 116 60.47 -2.60 -5.87
C LYS A 116 59.80 -1.21 -5.93
N LEU A 117 58.67 -1.09 -6.64
CA LEU A 117 57.75 0.05 -6.47
C LEU A 117 56.26 -0.31 -6.58
N ALA A 118 55.93 -1.60 -6.66
CA ALA A 118 54.57 -2.12 -6.89
C ALA A 118 53.81 -2.50 -5.61
N GLU A 119 54.02 -1.81 -4.47
CA GLU A 119 53.43 -2.26 -3.20
C GLU A 119 53.16 -1.12 -2.19
N THR A 120 52.25 -0.18 -2.50
CA THR A 120 51.46 0.57 -1.47
C THR A 120 50.25 1.36 -2.02
N SER A 121 49.55 0.85 -3.04
CA SER A 121 48.17 1.31 -3.30
C SER A 121 47.23 0.77 -2.22
N GLN A 122 47.25 1.41 -1.03
CA GLN A 122 46.27 1.14 0.01
C GLN A 122 44.86 1.39 -0.53
N THR A 123 44.09 0.33 -0.72
CA THR A 123 42.70 0.38 -1.15
C THR A 123 41.85 0.96 -0.02
N GLN A 124 41.77 2.29 0.05
CA GLN A 124 40.86 2.98 0.96
C GLN A 124 39.44 2.53 0.66
N THR A 125 38.86 1.73 1.57
CA THR A 125 37.49 1.23 1.48
C THR A 125 36.52 2.39 1.72
N ILE A 126 36.10 3.05 0.64
CA ILE A 126 35.10 4.12 0.71
C ILE A 126 33.75 3.50 1.10
N ILE A 127 33.32 3.73 2.34
CA ILE A 127 32.00 3.33 2.83
C ILE A 127 30.99 4.40 2.41
N ASP A 128 30.17 4.09 1.41
CA ASP A 128 29.11 5.00 0.95
C ASP A 128 27.86 4.91 1.84
N HIS A 129 27.62 5.96 2.63
CA HIS A 129 26.44 6.10 3.48
C HIS A 129 25.22 6.72 2.78
N THR A 130 25.28 7.02 1.47
CA THR A 130 24.27 7.84 0.78
C THR A 130 23.15 7.07 0.07
N GLU A 131 23.15 5.73 0.16
CA GLU A 131 22.16 4.81 -0.45
C GLU A 131 21.86 5.02 -1.95
N GLN A 132 22.73 5.73 -2.68
CA GLN A 132 22.46 6.17 -4.06
C GLN A 132 22.15 5.01 -5.01
N HIS A 133 22.81 3.86 -4.82
CA HIS A 133 22.54 2.65 -5.59
C HIS A 133 21.09 2.15 -5.44
N MET A 134 20.53 2.19 -4.22
CA MET A 134 19.14 1.78 -3.96
C MET A 134 18.15 2.76 -4.58
N VAL A 135 18.38 4.07 -4.43
CA VAL A 135 17.52 5.10 -5.04
C VAL A 135 17.56 5.02 -6.58
N ALA A 136 18.73 4.76 -7.18
CA ALA A 136 18.87 4.54 -8.61
C ALA A 136 18.12 3.28 -9.07
N PHE A 137 18.22 2.18 -8.31
CA PHE A 137 17.49 0.94 -8.58
C PHE A 137 15.96 1.15 -8.56
N ARG A 138 15.43 1.76 -7.49
CA ARG A 138 14.01 2.10 -7.34
C ARG A 138 13.47 2.90 -8.54
N ARG A 139 14.19 3.95 -8.95
CA ARG A 139 13.83 4.75 -10.13
C ARG A 139 13.82 3.93 -11.41
N LYS A 140 14.82 3.06 -11.62
CA LYS A 140 14.95 2.24 -12.83
C LYS A 140 13.83 1.18 -12.89
N VAL A 141 13.43 0.59 -11.76
CA VAL A 141 12.27 -0.32 -11.65
C VAL A 141 10.97 0.41 -11.99
N TYR A 142 10.69 1.54 -11.34
CA TYR A 142 9.49 2.35 -11.58
C TYR A 142 9.34 2.74 -13.06
N LEU A 143 10.41 3.28 -13.67
CA LEU A 143 10.40 3.65 -15.09
C LEU A 143 10.15 2.44 -16.01
N THR A 144 10.65 1.27 -15.66
CA THR A 144 10.43 0.03 -16.44
C THR A 144 8.98 -0.45 -16.35
N MET A 145 8.36 -0.33 -15.17
CA MET A 145 6.94 -0.64 -15.00
C MET A 145 6.05 0.36 -15.74
N GLN A 146 6.30 1.67 -15.58
CA GLN A 146 5.49 2.74 -16.17
C GLN A 146 5.59 2.82 -17.70
N SER A 147 6.69 2.35 -18.29
CA SER A 147 6.91 2.32 -19.76
C SER A 147 6.52 0.99 -20.42
N SER A 148 5.97 0.04 -19.68
CA SER A 148 5.49 -1.24 -20.22
C SER A 148 3.97 -1.23 -20.30
N LEU A 149 3.41 -1.76 -21.39
CA LEU A 149 1.96 -1.80 -21.58
C LEU A 149 1.36 -3.02 -20.86
N ASP A 150 1.99 -4.18 -21.02
CA ASP A 150 1.52 -5.45 -20.49
C ASP A 150 2.36 -5.96 -19.32
N PHE A 151 1.71 -6.64 -18.38
CA PHE A 151 2.37 -7.22 -17.20
C PHE A 151 3.43 -8.27 -17.57
N GLN A 152 3.25 -9.00 -18.69
CA GLN A 152 4.25 -9.96 -19.17
C GLN A 152 5.51 -9.28 -19.71
N GLU A 153 5.33 -8.16 -20.43
CA GLU A 153 6.43 -7.33 -20.94
C GLU A 153 7.22 -6.74 -19.76
N ALA A 154 6.51 -6.17 -18.78
CA ALA A 154 7.10 -5.65 -17.55
C ALA A 154 7.88 -6.74 -16.78
N ALA A 155 7.29 -7.92 -16.57
CA ALA A 155 7.95 -9.04 -15.90
C ALA A 155 9.25 -9.44 -16.62
N HIS A 156 9.22 -9.61 -17.95
CA HIS A 156 10.41 -9.96 -18.73
C HIS A 156 11.49 -8.89 -18.64
N LYS A 157 11.16 -7.60 -18.81
CA LYS A 157 12.13 -6.49 -18.69
C LYS A 157 12.76 -6.43 -17.29
N LEU A 158 11.96 -6.58 -16.23
CA LEU A 158 12.43 -6.54 -14.84
C LEU A 158 13.37 -7.72 -14.54
N LEU A 159 12.99 -8.94 -14.94
CA LEU A 159 13.84 -10.13 -14.77
C LEU A 159 15.17 -9.99 -15.51
N LYS A 160 15.15 -9.52 -16.76
CA LYS A 160 16.35 -9.41 -17.60
C LYS A 160 17.30 -8.27 -17.19
N ASN A 161 16.76 -7.11 -16.81
CA ASN A 161 17.55 -5.88 -16.67
C ASN A 161 17.83 -5.45 -15.21
N HIS A 162 17.22 -6.11 -14.22
CA HIS A 162 17.22 -5.68 -12.81
C HIS A 162 17.36 -6.80 -11.77
N CYS A 163 17.10 -8.05 -12.14
CA CYS A 163 17.15 -9.18 -11.20
C CYS A 163 18.59 -9.62 -10.91
N LYS A 164 19.30 -8.85 -10.08
CA LYS A 164 20.52 -9.33 -9.40
C LYS A 164 20.11 -10.02 -8.10
N ALA A 165 20.79 -11.11 -7.77
CA ALA A 165 20.61 -11.80 -6.49
C ALA A 165 20.72 -10.81 -5.31
N GLY A 166 19.77 -10.89 -4.38
CA GLY A 166 19.67 -9.98 -3.23
C GLY A 166 18.80 -8.72 -3.43
N LEU A 167 18.49 -8.31 -4.66
CA LEU A 167 17.60 -7.14 -4.92
C LEU A 167 16.12 -7.53 -5.11
N GLU A 168 15.79 -8.81 -5.02
CA GLU A 168 14.45 -9.35 -5.29
C GLU A 168 13.41 -8.87 -4.27
N ARG A 169 13.79 -8.76 -2.99
CA ARG A 169 12.94 -8.15 -1.96
C ARG A 169 12.61 -6.69 -2.31
N GLU A 170 13.63 -5.89 -2.60
CA GLU A 170 13.45 -4.48 -2.97
C GLU A 170 12.56 -4.31 -4.22
N LEU A 171 12.68 -5.22 -5.19
CA LEU A 171 11.80 -5.27 -6.36
C LEU A 171 10.32 -5.51 -5.96
N CYS A 172 10.04 -6.49 -5.08
CA CYS A 172 8.69 -6.73 -4.58
C CYS A 172 8.10 -5.50 -3.87
N TYR A 173 8.89 -4.82 -3.03
CA TYR A 173 8.45 -3.65 -2.28
C TYR A 173 8.13 -2.49 -3.21
N MET A 174 8.97 -2.24 -4.22
CA MET A 174 8.68 -1.27 -5.27
C MET A 174 7.38 -1.56 -6.03
N VAL A 175 7.06 -2.82 -6.31
CA VAL A 175 5.77 -3.18 -6.95
C VAL A 175 4.58 -2.84 -6.05
N VAL A 176 4.68 -3.11 -4.75
CA VAL A 176 3.63 -2.79 -3.76
C VAL A 176 3.49 -1.27 -3.58
N ASP A 177 4.59 -0.53 -3.43
CA ASP A 177 4.60 0.92 -3.25
C ASP A 177 4.03 1.67 -4.47
N CYS A 178 4.38 1.24 -5.68
CA CYS A 178 3.78 1.79 -6.90
C CYS A 178 2.27 1.53 -6.94
N CYS A 179 1.82 0.32 -6.60
CA CYS A 179 0.40 0.01 -6.50
C CYS A 179 -0.32 0.83 -5.40
N ALA A 180 0.36 1.13 -4.30
CA ALA A 180 -0.19 1.95 -3.21
C ALA A 180 -0.38 3.41 -3.62
N GLN A 181 0.55 3.96 -4.41
CA GLN A 181 0.54 5.37 -4.83
C GLN A 181 -0.45 5.69 -5.96
N GLU A 182 -0.93 4.67 -6.68
CA GLU A 182 -1.91 4.85 -7.76
C GLU A 182 -3.22 5.50 -7.30
N ARG A 183 -3.86 6.28 -8.19
CA ARG A 183 -5.16 6.90 -7.87
C ARG A 183 -6.28 5.87 -7.74
N THR A 184 -6.18 4.79 -8.51
CA THR A 184 -7.16 3.70 -8.57
C THR A 184 -6.44 2.39 -8.86
N TYR A 185 -6.77 1.33 -8.13
CA TYR A 185 -6.20 -0.01 -8.34
C TYR A 185 -6.24 -0.44 -9.81
N ASN A 186 -5.06 -0.69 -10.38
CA ASN A 186 -4.89 -1.27 -11.70
C ASN A 186 -4.58 -2.76 -11.58
N ARG A 187 -5.35 -3.61 -12.27
CA ARG A 187 -5.18 -5.09 -12.28
C ARG A 187 -3.79 -5.53 -12.78
N PHE A 188 -3.09 -4.69 -13.54
CA PHE A 188 -1.69 -4.88 -13.95
C PHE A 188 -0.79 -5.33 -12.80
N PHE A 189 -0.86 -4.67 -11.64
CA PHE A 189 0.00 -4.98 -10.48
C PHE A 189 -0.30 -6.36 -9.90
N GLY A 190 -1.58 -6.75 -9.84
CA GLY A 190 -2.00 -8.08 -9.38
C GLY A 190 -1.48 -9.21 -10.27
N LEU A 191 -1.60 -9.06 -11.59
CA LEU A 191 -1.11 -10.03 -12.57
C LEU A 191 0.43 -10.09 -12.62
N LEU A 192 1.09 -8.95 -12.44
CA LEU A 192 2.56 -8.86 -12.35
C LEU A 192 3.08 -9.59 -11.10
N ALA A 193 2.51 -9.31 -9.93
CA ALA A 193 2.90 -9.95 -8.68
C ALA A 193 2.57 -11.46 -8.67
N GLU A 194 1.41 -11.87 -9.22
CA GLU A 194 1.05 -13.29 -9.41
C GLU A 194 2.09 -14.00 -10.28
N ARG A 195 2.55 -13.36 -11.37
CA ARG A 195 3.59 -13.91 -12.24
C ARG A 195 4.93 -14.06 -11.51
N PHE A 196 5.34 -13.09 -10.69
CA PHE A 196 6.58 -13.19 -9.91
C PHE A 196 6.52 -14.33 -8.87
N CYS A 197 5.44 -14.44 -8.10
CA CYS A 197 5.29 -15.51 -7.10
C CYS A 197 5.35 -16.91 -7.74
N ARG A 198 4.75 -17.08 -8.93
CA ARG A 198 4.79 -18.37 -9.67
C ARG A 198 6.11 -18.66 -10.39
N LEU A 199 7.01 -17.67 -10.52
CA LEU A 199 8.32 -17.87 -11.16
C LEU A 199 9.39 -18.33 -10.17
N LYS A 200 9.42 -17.76 -8.97
CA LYS A 200 10.34 -18.16 -7.90
C LYS A 200 9.72 -18.03 -6.52
N LYS A 201 10.07 -18.97 -5.63
CA LYS A 201 9.71 -18.93 -4.21
C LYS A 201 10.29 -17.72 -3.47
N GLU A 202 11.47 -17.24 -3.86
CA GLU A 202 12.14 -16.04 -3.32
C GLU A 202 11.25 -14.78 -3.42
N PHE A 203 10.50 -14.64 -4.51
CA PHE A 203 9.52 -13.56 -4.68
C PHE A 203 8.26 -13.78 -3.84
N GLN A 204 7.75 -15.02 -3.76
CA GLN A 204 6.61 -15.34 -2.91
C GLN A 204 6.91 -14.99 -1.44
N GLU A 205 8.04 -15.46 -0.90
CA GLU A 205 8.46 -15.16 0.48
C GLU A 205 8.67 -13.66 0.71
N SER A 206 9.16 -12.93 -0.31
CA SER A 206 9.30 -11.47 -0.25
C SER A 206 7.95 -10.72 -0.20
N PHE A 207 6.95 -11.16 -0.97
CA PHE A 207 5.58 -10.61 -0.87
C PHE A 207 4.88 -11.02 0.42
N GLU A 208 5.14 -12.22 0.94
CA GLU A 208 4.62 -12.69 2.25
C GLU A 208 5.20 -11.85 3.41
N SER A 209 6.49 -11.52 3.38
CA SER A 209 7.09 -10.57 4.32
C SER A 209 6.51 -9.16 4.16
N SER A 210 6.42 -8.66 2.93
CA SER A 210 5.87 -7.32 2.65
C SER A 210 4.41 -7.18 3.14
N PHE A 211 3.60 -8.24 3.07
CA PHE A 211 2.25 -8.26 3.64
C PHE A 211 2.25 -8.01 5.15
N ARG A 212 3.11 -8.71 5.90
CA ARG A 212 3.19 -8.59 7.36
C ARG A 212 3.61 -7.17 7.76
N GLU A 213 4.68 -6.66 7.17
CA GLU A 213 5.16 -5.29 7.42
C GLU A 213 4.09 -4.25 7.06
N THR A 214 3.40 -4.42 5.91
CA THR A 214 2.26 -3.55 5.52
C THR A 214 1.16 -3.53 6.59
N TYR A 215 0.85 -4.68 7.20
CA TYR A 215 -0.18 -4.78 8.23
C TYR A 215 0.24 -4.12 9.56
N GLU A 216 1.53 -4.16 9.93
CA GLU A 216 2.05 -3.48 11.13
C GLU A 216 1.93 -1.94 11.00
N ILE A 217 2.38 -1.38 9.88
CA ILE A 217 2.34 0.08 9.64
C ILE A 217 1.00 0.58 9.06
N ILE A 218 -0.03 -0.27 9.03
CA ILE A 218 -1.32 -0.01 8.36
C ILE A 218 -2.05 1.25 8.82
N HIS A 219 -1.85 1.62 10.09
CA HIS A 219 -2.41 2.81 10.71
C HIS A 219 -1.93 4.13 10.08
N ARG A 220 -0.86 4.08 9.27
CA ARG A 220 -0.28 5.22 8.54
C ARG A 220 -0.79 5.36 7.10
N PHE A 221 -1.59 4.41 6.62
CA PHE A 221 -2.06 4.42 5.23
C PHE A 221 -3.36 5.22 5.06
N ASP A 222 -3.36 6.11 4.06
CA ASP A 222 -4.58 6.75 3.57
C ASP A 222 -5.55 5.70 2.99
N ILE A 223 -6.87 5.94 3.10
CA ILE A 223 -7.93 5.02 2.66
C ILE A 223 -7.78 4.62 1.17
N THR A 224 -7.29 5.52 0.31
CA THR A 224 -7.04 5.23 -1.11
C THR A 224 -5.89 4.24 -1.30
N LYS A 225 -4.75 4.48 -0.63
CA LYS A 225 -3.57 3.61 -0.68
C LYS A 225 -3.92 2.23 -0.13
N LEU A 226 -4.58 2.21 1.04
CA LEU A 226 -5.06 1.00 1.70
C LEU A 226 -5.94 0.16 0.77
N ARG A 227 -6.89 0.78 0.06
CA ARG A 227 -7.76 0.09 -0.89
C ARG A 227 -6.99 -0.58 -2.03
N ASN A 228 -5.99 0.08 -2.61
CA ASN A 228 -5.22 -0.49 -3.71
C ASN A 228 -4.35 -1.67 -3.23
N VAL A 229 -3.67 -1.51 -2.08
CA VAL A 229 -2.82 -2.54 -1.49
C VAL A 229 -3.65 -3.75 -1.05
N VAL A 230 -4.82 -3.54 -0.45
CA VAL A 230 -5.77 -4.62 -0.15
C VAL A 230 -6.17 -5.38 -1.42
N ARG A 231 -6.47 -4.68 -2.52
CA ARG A 231 -6.85 -5.31 -3.79
C ARG A 231 -5.73 -6.15 -4.40
N LEU A 232 -4.49 -5.67 -4.32
CA LEU A 232 -3.31 -6.41 -4.73
C LEU A 232 -3.20 -7.73 -3.96
N TYR A 233 -3.19 -7.68 -2.63
CA TYR A 233 -3.07 -8.89 -1.81
C TYR A 233 -4.30 -9.80 -1.89
N SER A 234 -5.50 -9.25 -2.05
CA SER A 234 -6.72 -10.05 -2.27
C SER A 234 -6.67 -10.81 -3.58
N HIS A 235 -6.10 -10.23 -4.66
CA HIS A 235 -5.87 -10.94 -5.93
C HIS A 235 -4.85 -12.09 -5.75
N LEU A 236 -3.77 -11.85 -5.00
CA LEU A 236 -2.73 -12.86 -4.76
C LEU A 236 -3.22 -14.04 -3.92
N LEU A 237 -4.02 -13.78 -2.88
CA LEU A 237 -4.72 -14.81 -2.10
C LEU A 237 -5.78 -15.54 -2.94
N ALA A 238 -6.57 -14.82 -3.75
CA ALA A 238 -7.61 -15.40 -4.60
C ALA A 238 -7.08 -16.22 -5.81
N THR A 239 -5.77 -16.17 -6.06
CA THR A 239 -5.08 -16.96 -7.11
C THR A 239 -4.12 -18.00 -6.54
N ASP A 240 -4.16 -18.19 -5.21
CA ASP A 240 -3.24 -19.01 -4.40
C ASP A 240 -1.76 -18.78 -4.79
N ALA A 241 -1.40 -17.54 -5.12
CA ALA A 241 -0.03 -17.12 -5.43
C ALA A 241 0.80 -16.86 -4.16
N ILE A 242 0.13 -16.65 -3.03
CA ILE A 242 0.68 -16.42 -1.70
C ILE A 242 -0.01 -17.37 -0.72
N SER A 243 0.73 -17.87 0.28
CA SER A 243 0.15 -18.68 1.34
C SER A 243 -0.80 -17.87 2.22
N TRP A 244 -1.97 -18.44 2.52
CA TRP A 244 -2.95 -17.83 3.44
C TRP A 244 -2.42 -17.68 4.87
N THR A 245 -1.31 -18.35 5.23
CA THR A 245 -0.61 -18.21 6.51
C THR A 245 -0.13 -16.79 6.81
N VAL A 246 -0.09 -15.87 5.83
CA VAL A 246 0.16 -14.44 6.10
C VAL A 246 -0.91 -13.78 6.99
N LEU A 247 -2.13 -14.35 7.04
CA LEU A 247 -3.24 -13.82 7.84
C LEU A 247 -3.13 -14.12 9.34
N SER A 248 -2.20 -14.99 9.78
CA SER A 248 -2.11 -15.40 11.19
C SER A 248 -1.78 -14.24 12.15
N GLY A 249 -1.18 -13.15 11.66
CA GLY A 249 -0.92 -11.94 12.43
C GLY A 249 -2.15 -11.02 12.63
N VAL A 250 -3.29 -11.34 12.03
CA VAL A 250 -4.50 -10.51 12.06
C VAL A 250 -5.44 -10.97 13.19
N MET A 251 -5.30 -10.36 14.36
CA MET A 251 -6.14 -10.65 15.53
C MET A 251 -7.42 -9.80 15.56
N MET A 252 -8.58 -10.45 15.67
CA MET A 252 -9.89 -9.82 15.80
C MET A 252 -10.35 -9.73 17.25
N SER A 253 -9.69 -8.84 17.98
CA SER A 253 -10.03 -8.45 19.35
C SER A 253 -10.58 -7.01 19.38
N GLU A 254 -11.26 -6.63 20.45
CA GLU A 254 -11.70 -5.24 20.64
C GLU A 254 -10.52 -4.32 20.93
N ASP A 255 -9.58 -4.80 21.75
CA ASP A 255 -8.42 -4.04 22.25
C ASP A 255 -7.25 -4.00 21.25
N ASP A 256 -6.94 -5.14 20.61
CA ASP A 256 -5.77 -5.27 19.71
C ASP A 256 -5.99 -4.66 18.32
N MET A 257 -7.26 -4.52 17.87
CA MET A 257 -7.57 -4.22 16.47
C MET A 257 -7.85 -2.73 16.21
N THR A 258 -6.85 -2.06 15.60
CA THR A 258 -6.95 -0.66 15.14
C THR A 258 -8.10 -0.43 14.14
N SER A 259 -8.59 0.80 14.07
CA SER A 259 -9.62 1.21 13.11
C SER A 259 -9.19 0.99 11.65
N ALA A 260 -7.91 1.22 11.33
CA ALA A 260 -7.34 0.93 10.01
C ALA A 260 -7.34 -0.58 9.70
N GLY A 261 -6.96 -1.43 10.66
CA GLY A 261 -7.06 -2.89 10.55
C GLY A 261 -8.49 -3.37 10.29
N ARG A 262 -9.48 -2.80 10.99
CA ARG A 262 -10.91 -3.08 10.74
C ARG A 262 -11.33 -2.74 9.31
N VAL A 263 -10.86 -1.61 8.75
CA VAL A 263 -11.13 -1.23 7.36
C VAL A 263 -10.42 -2.15 6.36
N PHE A 264 -9.18 -2.56 6.65
CA PHE A 264 -8.40 -3.49 5.83
C PHE A 264 -9.07 -4.85 5.69
N VAL A 265 -9.40 -5.51 6.82
CA VAL A 265 -10.08 -6.82 6.80
C VAL A 265 -11.43 -6.71 6.12
N LYS A 266 -12.18 -5.62 6.35
CA LYS A 266 -13.43 -5.35 5.61
C LYS A 266 -13.22 -5.32 4.09
N MET A 267 -12.28 -4.50 3.61
CA MET A 267 -12.03 -4.38 2.17
C MET A 267 -11.51 -5.69 1.57
N MET A 268 -10.66 -6.43 2.28
CA MET A 268 -10.07 -7.67 1.82
C MET A 268 -11.13 -8.75 1.63
N PHE A 269 -11.95 -9.02 2.65
CA PHE A 269 -13.01 -10.01 2.55
C PHE A 269 -14.09 -9.60 1.55
N GLN A 270 -14.35 -8.31 1.33
CA GLN A 270 -15.24 -7.84 0.27
C GLN A 270 -14.67 -8.08 -1.14
N GLU A 271 -13.36 -7.91 -1.36
CA GLU A 271 -12.74 -8.18 -2.65
C GLU A 271 -12.61 -9.70 -2.91
N LEU A 272 -12.22 -10.49 -1.90
CA LEU A 272 -12.19 -11.96 -1.97
C LEU A 272 -13.58 -12.56 -2.27
N THR A 273 -14.64 -12.05 -1.64
CA THR A 273 -16.01 -12.50 -1.93
C THR A 273 -16.51 -12.02 -3.30
N THR A 274 -15.97 -10.94 -3.84
CA THR A 274 -16.21 -10.53 -5.24
C THR A 274 -15.53 -11.48 -6.23
N ALA A 275 -14.31 -11.97 -5.92
CA ALA A 275 -13.57 -12.89 -6.79
C ALA A 275 -14.12 -14.33 -6.79
N TRP A 276 -14.47 -14.87 -5.62
CA TRP A 276 -14.83 -16.28 -5.46
C TRP A 276 -16.31 -16.54 -5.12
N GLY A 277 -17.02 -15.54 -4.60
CA GLY A 277 -18.32 -15.72 -3.94
C GLY A 277 -18.19 -16.29 -2.52
N VAL A 278 -19.22 -16.02 -1.70
CA VAL A 278 -19.23 -16.38 -0.26
C VAL A 278 -19.09 -17.89 -0.02
N ALA A 279 -19.71 -18.73 -0.86
CA ALA A 279 -19.70 -20.18 -0.67
C ALA A 279 -18.32 -20.83 -0.82
N LYS A 280 -17.56 -20.44 -1.85
CA LYS A 280 -16.18 -20.93 -2.05
C LYS A 280 -15.23 -20.41 -0.97
N LEU A 281 -15.37 -19.15 -0.59
CA LEU A 281 -14.57 -18.58 0.49
C LEU A 281 -14.85 -19.26 1.83
N PHE A 282 -16.12 -19.58 2.14
CA PHE A 282 -16.48 -20.35 3.32
C PHE A 282 -15.83 -21.74 3.32
N GLN A 283 -15.90 -22.47 2.20
CA GLN A 283 -15.23 -23.77 2.06
C GLN A 283 -13.71 -23.69 2.33
N ARG A 284 -13.05 -22.64 1.85
CA ARG A 284 -11.60 -22.41 2.06
C ARG A 284 -11.25 -22.07 3.52
N ILE A 285 -12.12 -21.34 4.23
CA ILE A 285 -11.94 -20.99 5.65
C ILE A 285 -12.25 -22.18 6.57
N SER A 286 -13.21 -23.03 6.19
CA SER A 286 -13.57 -24.24 6.94
C SER A 286 -12.54 -25.37 6.83
N ASP A 287 -11.55 -25.26 5.93
CA ASP A 287 -10.52 -26.28 5.70
C ASP A 287 -9.70 -26.53 6.98
N PRO A 288 -9.72 -27.76 7.56
CA PRO A 288 -8.97 -28.08 8.77
C PRO A 288 -7.47 -27.80 8.67
N THR A 289 -6.88 -27.91 7.48
CA THR A 289 -5.44 -27.74 7.26
C THR A 289 -4.96 -26.30 7.47
N MET A 290 -5.86 -25.32 7.27
CA MET A 290 -5.53 -23.89 7.29
C MET A 290 -6.03 -23.15 8.53
N GLN A 291 -6.61 -23.85 9.53
CA GLN A 291 -7.23 -23.18 10.69
C GLN A 291 -6.27 -22.28 11.48
N GLY A 292 -4.99 -22.63 11.59
CA GLY A 292 -3.98 -21.78 12.25
C GLY A 292 -3.71 -20.44 11.52
N ALA A 293 -4.04 -20.34 10.23
CA ALA A 293 -4.00 -19.06 9.50
C ALA A 293 -5.23 -18.17 9.80
N PHE A 294 -6.31 -18.76 10.30
CA PHE A 294 -7.61 -18.12 10.51
C PHE A 294 -7.99 -17.94 11.99
N GLU A 295 -7.20 -18.48 12.92
CA GLU A 295 -7.44 -18.43 14.37
C GLU A 295 -7.67 -17.01 14.88
N GLY A 296 -6.78 -16.07 14.50
CA GLY A 296 -6.91 -14.65 14.84
C GLY A 296 -8.14 -13.96 14.22
N LEU A 297 -8.58 -14.38 13.02
CA LEU A 297 -9.74 -13.83 12.32
C LEU A 297 -11.07 -14.41 12.80
N PHE A 298 -11.06 -15.65 13.29
CA PHE A 298 -12.24 -16.37 13.77
C PHE A 298 -12.01 -16.88 15.22
N PRO A 299 -11.78 -15.98 16.20
CA PRO A 299 -11.36 -16.35 17.55
C PRO A 299 -12.43 -17.14 18.29
N ARG A 300 -12.02 -18.25 18.92
CA ARG A 300 -12.89 -19.18 19.65
C ARG A 300 -12.67 -19.16 21.16
N ASP A 301 -11.65 -18.43 21.63
CA ASP A 301 -11.10 -18.52 22.99
C ASP A 301 -11.98 -17.76 23.99
N ASN A 302 -12.21 -16.47 23.71
CA ASN A 302 -13.01 -15.59 24.55
C ASN A 302 -14.39 -15.34 23.92
N PRO A 303 -15.51 -15.60 24.63
CA PRO A 303 -16.84 -15.33 24.11
C PRO A 303 -17.09 -13.84 23.79
N LYS A 304 -16.29 -12.90 24.32
CA LYS A 304 -16.30 -11.49 23.88
C LYS A 304 -15.76 -11.36 22.44
N ASN A 305 -14.56 -11.88 22.17
CA ASN A 305 -13.91 -11.80 20.86
C ASN A 305 -14.72 -12.55 19.79
N THR A 306 -15.28 -13.71 20.12
CA THR A 306 -16.23 -14.43 19.23
C THR A 306 -17.45 -13.57 18.87
N ARG A 307 -18.03 -12.82 19.83
CA ARG A 307 -19.16 -11.91 19.54
C ARG A 307 -18.72 -10.71 18.69
N PHE A 308 -17.55 -10.15 18.97
CA PHE A 308 -16.96 -9.06 18.19
C PHE A 308 -16.78 -9.47 16.71
N ALA A 309 -16.17 -10.63 16.45
CA ALA A 309 -15.99 -11.17 15.10
C ALA A 309 -17.34 -11.43 14.39
N ILE A 310 -18.32 -12.05 15.07
CA ILE A 310 -19.67 -12.26 14.52
C ILE A 310 -20.30 -10.91 14.11
N ASN A 311 -20.27 -9.92 15.00
CA ASN A 311 -20.85 -8.60 14.75
C ASN A 311 -20.15 -7.89 13.57
N PHE A 312 -18.82 -7.89 13.54
CA PHE A 312 -18.02 -7.30 12.47
C PHE A 312 -18.38 -7.88 11.09
N TYR A 313 -18.34 -9.21 10.93
CA TYR A 313 -18.69 -9.83 9.65
C TYR A 313 -20.15 -9.63 9.26
N THR A 314 -21.09 -9.54 10.22
CA THR A 314 -22.48 -9.15 9.89
C THR A 314 -22.62 -7.72 9.38
N LEU A 315 -21.92 -6.75 9.99
CA LEU A 315 -21.93 -5.34 9.58
C LEU A 315 -21.32 -5.13 8.19
N ILE A 316 -20.46 -6.05 7.74
CA ILE A 316 -19.83 -6.03 6.41
C ILE A 316 -20.72 -6.68 5.34
N GLY A 317 -21.76 -7.41 5.75
CA GLY A 317 -22.64 -8.20 4.87
C GLY A 317 -22.19 -9.65 4.68
N LEU A 318 -21.15 -10.10 5.39
CA LEU A 318 -20.53 -11.42 5.23
C LEU A 318 -20.85 -12.38 6.39
N GLY A 319 -22.02 -12.23 7.02
CA GLY A 319 -22.45 -13.03 8.16
C GLY A 319 -22.46 -14.56 7.91
N GLY A 320 -22.58 -14.99 6.65
CA GLY A 320 -22.48 -16.39 6.25
C GLY A 320 -21.13 -17.06 6.56
N LEU A 321 -20.05 -16.28 6.72
CA LEU A 321 -18.75 -16.82 7.13
C LEU A 321 -18.69 -17.19 8.62
N THR A 322 -19.69 -16.78 9.42
CA THR A 322 -19.66 -16.89 10.90
C THR A 322 -20.54 -18.00 11.47
N VAL A 323 -21.02 -18.94 10.62
CA VAL A 323 -21.91 -20.04 11.05
C VAL A 323 -21.26 -20.87 12.17
N ASP A 324 -20.01 -21.30 11.97
CA ASP A 324 -19.25 -22.09 12.95
C ASP A 324 -19.03 -21.35 14.28
N LEU A 325 -18.75 -20.04 14.23
CA LEU A 325 -18.59 -19.21 15.43
C LEU A 325 -19.90 -19.08 16.22
N ARG A 326 -21.03 -18.96 15.51
CA ARG A 326 -22.37 -18.93 16.14
C ARG A 326 -22.68 -20.27 16.81
N GLU A 327 -22.40 -21.38 16.14
CA GLU A 327 -22.52 -22.70 16.75
C GLU A 327 -21.64 -22.83 18.00
N HIS A 328 -20.36 -22.43 17.90
CA HIS A 328 -19.43 -22.46 19.04
C HIS A 328 -19.98 -21.66 20.23
N LEU A 329 -20.42 -20.42 19.99
CA LEU A 329 -20.98 -19.56 21.04
C LEU A 329 -22.24 -20.15 21.69
N THR A 330 -23.11 -20.84 20.93
CA THR A 330 -24.26 -21.55 21.55
C THR A 330 -23.83 -22.77 22.36
N LYS A 331 -22.77 -23.50 21.95
CA LYS A 331 -22.20 -24.63 22.70
C LYS A 331 -21.49 -24.17 23.98
N VAL A 332 -20.87 -22.98 23.98
CA VAL A 332 -20.28 -22.36 25.18
C VAL A 332 -21.39 -21.94 26.15
N LYS A 333 -22.39 -21.16 25.71
CA LYS A 333 -23.54 -20.76 26.56
C LYS A 333 -24.27 -21.94 27.21
N LYS A 334 -24.46 -23.04 26.48
CA LYS A 334 -25.06 -24.28 27.00
C LYS A 334 -24.20 -24.99 28.05
N ARG A 335 -22.86 -24.84 27.99
CA ARG A 335 -21.95 -25.34 29.03
C ARG A 335 -21.99 -24.44 30.27
N GLU A 336 -21.97 -23.11 30.08
CA GLU A 336 -22.10 -22.13 31.16
C GLU A 336 -23.40 -22.34 31.98
N MET A 337 -24.55 -22.50 31.31
CA MET A 337 -25.84 -22.77 31.97
C MET A 337 -25.80 -24.05 32.81
N LYS A 338 -25.33 -25.16 32.24
CA LYS A 338 -25.24 -26.45 32.96
C LYS A 338 -24.30 -26.40 34.17
N LEU A 339 -23.19 -25.66 34.07
CA LEU A 339 -22.26 -25.51 35.18
C LEU A 339 -22.89 -24.70 36.32
N ASN A 340 -23.66 -23.67 35.99
CA ASN A 340 -24.38 -22.85 36.97
C ASN A 340 -25.55 -23.60 37.63
N GLU A 341 -26.21 -24.52 36.91
CA GLU A 341 -27.21 -25.45 37.47
C GLU A 341 -26.58 -26.49 38.42
N GLN A 342 -25.33 -26.88 38.19
CA GLN A 342 -24.59 -27.85 39.02
C GLN A 342 -23.91 -27.24 40.24
N GLY A 343 -23.66 -25.92 40.26
CA GLY A 343 -23.06 -25.21 41.39
C GLY A 343 -24.03 -24.76 42.49
N TRP A 344 -25.30 -25.16 42.39
CA TRP A 344 -26.39 -24.86 43.34
C TRP A 344 -27.01 -26.13 43.96
N ALA A 345 -26.41 -27.29 43.70
CA ALA A 345 -26.76 -28.61 44.26
C ALA A 345 -25.59 -29.15 45.09
#